data_AF-A0A1D1W089-F1
#
_entry.id   AF-A0A1D1W089-F1
#
_cell.length_a   1.000
_cell.length_b   1.000
_cell.length_c   1.000
_cell.angle_alpha   90.00
_cell.angle_beta   90.00
_cell.angle_gamma   90.00
#
_symmetry.space_group_name_H-M   'P 1'
#
loop_
_entity.id
_entity.type
_entity.pdbx_description
1 polymer ?
#
loop_
_entity_poly.entity_id
_entity_poly.type
_entity_poly.pdbx_seq_one_letter_code
_entity_poly.pdbx_strand_id
1 'polypeptide(L)'
;MKGVSNGTFDYDFAIQAENTNGDSVNGVNTGLIKDLANNACDIAAADMTARVSRSRDAVFLQPFVRSQGSIAVNNLNGIVEANATFFISSKSTTTIYSR
;
A
#
# COMPACT_ATOMS: atom_id res chain seq x y z
N MET A 1 31.06 3.84 5.15
CA MET A 1 31.20 2.46 5.67
C MET A 1 31.10 1.51 4.47
N LYS A 2 32.08 0.60 4.34
CA LYS A 2 32.24 -0.38 3.26
C LYS A 2 31.22 -1.50 3.35
N GLY A 3 30.74 -1.99 2.20
CA GLY A 3 30.18 -3.33 2.06
C GLY A 3 29.06 -3.44 1.02
N VAL A 4 29.38 -3.32 -0.27
CA VAL A 4 28.53 -3.91 -1.33
C VAL A 4 29.26 -5.17 -1.78
N SER A 5 28.92 -6.32 -1.18
CA SER A 5 29.31 -7.59 -1.78
C SER A 5 28.36 -7.82 -2.95
N ASN A 6 28.90 -8.18 -4.11
CA ASN A 6 28.14 -8.79 -5.21
C ASN A 6 27.71 -10.21 -4.79
N GLY A 7 26.97 -10.33 -3.70
CA GLY A 7 26.45 -11.59 -3.18
C GLY A 7 25.15 -11.92 -3.88
N THR A 8 25.13 -13.00 -4.64
CA THR A 8 23.88 -13.67 -5.00
C THR A 8 23.33 -14.32 -3.74
N PHE A 9 22.01 -14.27 -3.54
CA PHE A 9 21.32 -14.97 -2.47
C PHE A 9 20.20 -15.81 -3.09
N ASP A 10 19.98 -16.98 -2.49
CA ASP A 10 18.84 -17.82 -2.82
C ASP A 10 17.59 -17.31 -2.08
N TYR A 11 16.44 -17.45 -2.72
CA TYR A 11 15.17 -17.02 -2.16
C TYR A 11 14.06 -17.96 -2.61
N ASP A 12 13.02 -18.07 -1.77
CA ASP A 12 11.76 -18.71 -2.11
C ASP A 12 10.67 -17.66 -2.26
N PHE A 13 9.93 -17.72 -3.36
CA PHE A 13 8.77 -16.86 -3.56
C PHE A 13 7.50 -17.54 -3.06
N ALA A 14 6.73 -16.80 -2.26
CA ALA A 14 5.37 -17.18 -1.88
C ALA A 14 4.42 -16.00 -2.11
N ILE A 15 3.22 -16.29 -2.61
CA ILE A 15 2.15 -15.30 -2.73
C ILE A 15 1.45 -15.19 -1.39
N GLN A 16 1.22 -13.95 -0.95
CA GLN A 16 0.52 -13.68 0.30
C GLN A 16 -0.93 -14.18 0.26
N ALA A 17 -1.35 -14.94 1.26
CA ALA A 17 -2.62 -15.66 1.24
C ALA A 17 -3.86 -14.75 1.22
N GLU A 18 -3.79 -13.57 1.84
CA GLU A 18 -4.89 -12.60 1.89
C GLU A 18 -4.93 -11.70 0.64
N ASN A 19 -3.92 -11.76 -0.23
CA ASN A 19 -3.70 -10.88 -1.38
C ASN A 19 -3.87 -9.38 -1.04
N THR A 20 -3.42 -8.97 0.15
CA THR A 20 -3.45 -7.55 0.56
C THR A 20 -2.12 -7.08 1.12
N ASN A 21 -1.81 -5.81 0.92
CA ASN A 21 -0.66 -5.16 1.57
C ASN A 21 -0.80 -5.12 3.10
N GLY A 22 -2.04 -5.13 3.60
CA GLY A 22 -2.31 -5.03 5.03
C GLY A 22 -2.18 -3.61 5.60
N ASP A 23 -2.62 -3.46 6.84
CA ASP A 23 -2.40 -2.29 7.68
C ASP A 23 -2.40 -2.72 9.15
N SER A 24 -2.00 -1.82 10.04
CA SER A 24 -2.15 -2.01 11.47
C SER A 24 -3.33 -1.20 12.01
N VAL A 25 -4.37 -1.89 12.47
CA VAL A 25 -5.57 -1.26 13.03
C VAL A 25 -5.76 -1.79 14.44
N ASN A 26 -5.73 -0.89 15.43
CA ASN A 26 -5.85 -1.22 16.86
C ASN A 26 -4.84 -2.29 17.34
N GLY A 27 -3.63 -2.29 16.76
CA GLY A 27 -2.57 -3.25 17.10
C GLY A 27 -2.72 -4.62 16.42
N VAL A 28 -3.72 -4.80 15.56
CA VAL A 28 -3.89 -6.01 14.76
C VAL A 28 -3.34 -5.76 13.35
N ASN A 29 -2.32 -6.53 12.97
CA ASN A 29 -1.74 -6.50 11.65
C ASN A 29 -2.49 -7.45 10.71
N THR A 30 -2.57 -7.09 9.43
CA THR A 30 -3.20 -7.89 8.35
C THR A 30 -2.26 -7.98 7.13
N GLY A 31 -2.58 -8.82 6.15
CA GLY A 31 -1.87 -8.88 4.87
C GLY A 31 -0.36 -9.12 4.99
N LEU A 32 0.41 -8.53 4.08
CA LEU A 32 1.88 -8.59 4.10
C LEU A 32 2.51 -8.07 5.41
N ILE A 33 1.92 -7.05 6.04
CA ILE A 33 2.44 -6.52 7.32
C ILE A 33 2.32 -7.56 8.44
N LYS A 34 1.23 -8.34 8.46
CA LYS A 34 1.07 -9.45 9.42
C LYS A 34 2.12 -10.53 9.22
N ASP A 35 2.42 -10.86 7.97
CA ASP A 35 3.37 -11.93 7.65
C ASP A 35 4.80 -11.53 8.02
N LEU A 36 5.18 -10.27 7.80
CA LEU A 36 6.42 -9.70 8.32
C LEU A 36 6.46 -9.72 9.86
N ALA A 37 5.39 -9.24 10.52
CA ALA A 37 5.33 -9.14 11.97
C ALA A 37 5.37 -10.51 12.68
N ASN A 38 4.86 -11.55 12.03
CA ASN A 38 4.84 -12.92 12.54
C ASN A 38 6.06 -13.76 12.11
N ASN A 39 7.05 -13.16 11.43
CA ASN A 39 8.20 -13.86 10.83
C ASN A 39 7.79 -15.00 9.86
N ALA A 40 6.66 -14.84 9.17
CA ALA A 40 6.27 -15.74 8.07
C ALA A 40 7.04 -15.42 6.78
N CYS A 41 7.60 -14.22 6.66
CA CYS A 41 8.57 -13.85 5.63
C CYS A 41 9.59 -12.85 6.18
N ASP A 42 10.80 -12.87 5.62
CA ASP A 42 11.87 -11.93 6.00
C ASP A 42 11.84 -10.63 5.18
N ILE A 43 11.38 -10.73 3.92
CA ILE A 43 11.32 -9.61 2.98
C ILE A 43 9.98 -9.67 2.24
N ALA A 44 9.28 -8.53 2.19
CA ALA A 44 8.10 -8.35 1.37
C ALA A 44 8.37 -7.34 0.26
N ALA A 45 8.19 -7.75 -0.99
CA ALA A 45 8.24 -6.89 -2.16
C ALA A 45 6.85 -6.83 -2.81
N ALA A 46 6.24 -5.65 -2.82
CA ALA A 46 4.92 -5.41 -3.41
C ALA A 46 4.79 -3.95 -3.86
N ASP A 47 3.77 -3.67 -4.68
CA ASP A 47 3.32 -2.29 -4.92
C ASP A 47 2.64 -1.76 -3.65
N MET A 48 3.47 -1.28 -2.74
CA MET A 48 3.06 -0.85 -1.41
C MET A 48 3.58 0.55 -1.12
N THR A 49 2.66 1.47 -0.86
CA THR A 49 3.01 2.79 -0.32
C THR A 49 3.47 2.67 1.14
N ALA A 50 4.63 3.24 1.44
CA ALA A 50 5.09 3.44 2.81
C ALA A 50 4.16 4.41 3.54
N ARG A 51 3.61 3.98 4.69
CA ARG A 51 2.69 4.77 5.52
C ARG A 51 3.11 4.69 6.97
N VAL A 52 2.88 5.77 7.73
CA VAL A 52 3.20 5.84 9.16
C VAL A 52 2.56 4.70 9.96
N SER A 53 1.32 4.32 9.63
CA SER A 53 0.62 3.21 10.28
C SER A 53 1.34 1.86 10.14
N ARG A 54 2.06 1.65 9.02
CA ARG A 54 2.82 0.43 8.74
C ARG A 54 4.26 0.51 9.24
N SER A 55 4.82 1.71 9.31
CA SER A 55 6.21 1.94 9.72
C SER A 55 6.52 1.57 11.17
N ARG A 56 5.48 1.37 12.00
CA ARG A 56 5.65 0.82 13.35
C ARG A 56 6.02 -0.67 13.32
N ASP A 57 5.47 -1.40 12.35
CA ASP A 57 5.50 -2.86 12.32
C ASP A 57 6.40 -3.40 11.19
N ALA A 58 6.85 -2.54 10.26
CA ALA A 58 7.79 -2.88 9.19
C ALA A 58 8.76 -1.73 8.87
N VAL A 59 10.02 -2.08 8.55
CA VAL A 59 11.03 -1.13 8.08
C VAL A 59 11.01 -1.08 6.56
N PHE A 60 10.88 0.12 6.01
CA PHE A 60 10.87 0.34 4.56
C PHE A 60 12.26 0.74 4.07
N LEU A 61 12.72 0.07 3.01
CA LEU A 61 13.90 0.50 2.27
C LEU A 61 13.61 1.77 1.47
N GLN A 62 14.66 2.36 0.88
CA GLN A 62 14.49 3.48 -0.03
C GLN A 62 13.48 3.12 -1.14
N PRO A 63 12.46 3.95 -1.39
CA PRO A 63 11.46 3.67 -2.41
C PRO A 63 12.10 3.54 -3.80
N PHE A 64 11.76 2.46 -4.52
CA PHE A 64 12.15 2.27 -5.91
C PHE A 64 11.27 3.08 -6.88
N VAL A 65 10.01 3.34 -6.50
CA VAL A 65 9.06 4.19 -7.22
C VAL A 65 8.45 5.22 -6.26
N ARG A 66 8.30 6.47 -6.72
CA ARG A 66 7.54 7.51 -6.02
C ARG A 66 6.11 7.49 -6.53
N SER A 67 5.16 7.08 -5.69
CA SER A 67 3.73 7.08 -6.01
C SER A 67 3.02 8.26 -5.33
N GLN A 68 2.03 8.84 -6.00
CA GLN A 68 1.08 9.79 -5.41
C GLN A 68 -0.36 9.35 -5.73
N GLY A 69 -1.32 9.80 -4.92
CA GLY A 69 -2.73 9.63 -5.24
C GLY A 69 -3.08 10.39 -6.53
N SER A 70 -3.81 9.74 -7.42
CA SER A 70 -4.30 10.35 -8.66
C SER A 70 -5.80 10.10 -8.81
N ILE A 71 -6.50 11.04 -9.44
CA ILE A 71 -7.90 10.88 -9.82
C ILE A 71 -7.94 10.65 -11.32
N ALA A 72 -8.42 9.48 -11.73
CA ALA A 72 -8.66 9.17 -13.13
C ALA A 72 -10.10 9.53 -13.50
N VAL A 73 -10.27 10.25 -14.62
CA VAL A 73 -11.58 10.56 -15.21
C VAL A 73 -11.66 9.95 -16.60
N ASN A 74 -12.83 9.41 -16.96
CA ASN A 74 -13.03 8.87 -18.31
C ASN A 74 -13.03 10.01 -19.33
N ASN A 75 -12.15 9.93 -20.33
CA ASN A 75 -12.09 10.91 -21.42
C ASN A 75 -12.98 10.44 -22.58
N LEU A 76 -14.28 10.72 -22.49
CA LEU A 76 -15.21 10.53 -23.60
C LEU A 76 -15.03 11.68 -24.60
N ASN A 77 -14.15 11.50 -25.58
CA ASN A 77 -13.97 12.39 -26.73
C ASN A 77 -13.67 13.87 -26.41
N GLY A 78 -12.95 14.16 -25.33
CA GLY A 78 -12.52 15.52 -24.99
C GLY A 78 -13.61 16.37 -24.31
N ILE A 79 -14.77 15.79 -24.01
CA ILE A 79 -15.81 16.46 -23.22
C ILE A 79 -15.60 16.08 -21.76
N VAL A 80 -15.01 16.99 -20.98
CA VAL A 80 -15.06 16.90 -19.52
C VAL A 80 -16.44 17.43 -19.11
N GLU A 81 -17.43 16.55 -19.06
CA GLU A 81 -18.73 16.92 -18.50
C GLU A 81 -18.54 17.26 -17.01
N ALA A 82 -18.92 18.48 -16.63
CA ALA A 82 -18.81 19.02 -15.28
C ALA A 82 -19.70 18.30 -14.22
N ASN A 83 -20.32 17.18 -14.60
CA ASN A 83 -21.15 16.34 -13.75
C ASN A 83 -20.38 15.08 -13.31
N ALA A 84 -19.17 15.28 -12.78
CA ALA A 84 -18.42 14.19 -12.15
C ALA A 84 -19.19 13.73 -10.89
N THR A 85 -19.90 12.60 -11.01
CA THR A 85 -20.52 11.96 -9.84
C THR A 85 -19.43 11.28 -9.03
N PHE A 86 -19.11 11.83 -7.87
CA PHE A 86 -18.16 11.23 -6.94
C PHE A 86 -18.81 10.07 -6.18
N PHE A 87 -18.48 8.84 -6.58
CA PHE A 87 -18.82 7.65 -5.79
C PHE A 87 -17.80 7.47 -4.66
N ILE A 88 -18.11 8.03 -3.48
CA ILE A 88 -17.36 7.71 -2.26
C ILE A 88 -17.95 6.42 -1.69
N SER A 89 -17.36 5.27 -2.03
CA SER A 89 -17.66 4.00 -1.36
C SER A 89 -17.02 4.02 0.03
N SER A 90 -17.74 4.57 1.01
CA SER A 90 -17.35 4.45 2.42
C SER A 90 -17.94 3.16 3.01
N LYS A 91 -17.09 2.32 3.61
CA LYS A 91 -17.54 1.39 4.66
C LYS A 91 -17.69 2.10 6.02
N SER A 92 -17.58 3.44 6.06
CA SER A 92 -17.64 4.22 7.29
C SER A 92 -18.34 5.55 7.03
N THR A 93 -19.52 5.69 7.64
CA THR A 93 -20.37 6.89 7.62
C THR A 93 -19.60 8.15 7.97
N THR A 94 -19.57 9.10 7.03
CA THR A 94 -19.12 10.47 7.28
C THR A 94 -20.23 11.44 6.90
N THR A 95 -20.71 12.22 7.88
CA THR A 95 -21.65 13.33 7.69
C THR A 95 -20.91 14.52 7.08
N ILE A 96 -21.36 15.02 5.94
CA ILE A 96 -20.85 16.25 5.32
C ILE A 96 -21.77 17.40 5.70
N TYR A 97 -21.22 18.46 6.30
CA TYR A 97 -21.92 19.74 6.47
C TYR A 97 -21.54 20.68 5.33
N SER A 98 -22.54 21.20 4.61
CA SER A 98 -22.41 22.37 3.74
C SER A 98 -22.85 23.63 4.49
N ARG A 99 -22.16 24.75 4.25
CA ARG A 99 -22.70 26.08 4.54
C ARG A 99 -23.65 26.51 3.44
#